data_AF-A0A7W1UMC1-F1
#
_entry.id   AF-A0A7W1UMC1-F1
#
_cell.length_a   1.000
_cell.length_b   1.000
_cell.length_c   1.000
_cell.angle_alpha   90.00
_cell.angle_beta   90.00
_cell.angle_gamma   90.00
#
_symmetry.space_group_name_H-M   'P 1'
#
loop_
_entity.id
_entity.type
_entity.pdbx_description
1 polymer ?
#
loop_
_entity_poly.entity_id
_entity_poly.type
_entity_poly.pdbx_seq_one_letter_code
_entity_poly.pdbx_strand_id
1 'polypeptide(L)' 'MGKVIELKSIESINPNKEALTLDKLKTFKGLENLTDEEAQETLFCIQTFSSILYAFINEQTKIEKQNKEIEFNQQIKIAA' A
#
# COMPACT_ATOMS: atom_id res chain seq x y z
N MET A 1 -10.05 12.05 -17.76
CA MET A 1 -10.78 11.57 -16.56
C MET A 1 -10.25 10.18 -16.24
N GLY A 2 -9.55 10.02 -15.11
CA GLY A 2 -9.06 8.70 -14.70
C GLY A 2 -10.21 7.83 -14.22
N LYS A 3 -10.28 6.58 -14.69
CA LYS A 3 -11.24 5.59 -14.17
C LYS A 3 -10.86 5.26 -12.73
N VAL A 4 -11.81 5.41 -11.81
CA VAL A 4 -11.70 4.85 -10.46
C VAL A 4 -11.83 3.33 -10.61
N ILE A 5 -10.76 2.59 -10.32
CA ILE A 5 -10.80 1.13 -10.28
C ILE A 5 -11.30 0.74 -8.89
N GLU A 6 -12.48 0.13 -8.85
CA GLU A 6 -13.02 -0.47 -7.63
C GLU A 6 -12.12 -1.64 -7.22
N LEU A 7 -11.30 -1.44 -6.20
CA LEU A 7 -10.48 -2.50 -5.63
C LEU A 7 -11.42 -3.46 -4.88
N LYS A 8 -11.71 -4.62 -5.48
CA LYS A 8 -12.38 -5.72 -4.77
C LYS A 8 -11.62 -6.01 -3.48
N SER A 9 -12.36 -6.28 -2.39
CA SER A 9 -11.81 -6.68 -1.08
C SER A 9 -10.61 -7.62 -1.27
N ILE A 10 -9.43 -7.18 -0.82
CA ILE A 10 -8.14 -7.90 -0.91
C ILE A 10 -8.09 -9.04 0.13
N GLU A 11 -9.14 -9.24 0.92
CA GLU A 11 -9.22 -10.22 2.02
C GLU A 11 -8.86 -11.65 1.58
N SER A 12 -8.88 -11.97 0.28
CA SER A 12 -8.55 -13.33 -0.21
C SER A 12 -7.08 -13.56 -0.59
N ILE A 13 -6.24 -12.53 -0.79
CA ILE A 13 -4.89 -12.75 -1.37
C ILE A 13 -3.86 -13.14 -0.30
N ASN A 14 -3.90 -12.50 0.87
CA ASN A 14 -3.03 -12.82 1.99
C ASN A 14 -3.79 -12.71 3.32
N PRO A 15 -4.76 -13.62 3.57
CA PRO A 15 -5.65 -13.54 4.73
C PRO A 15 -4.88 -13.59 6.06
N ASN A 16 -3.76 -14.31 6.09
CA ASN A 16 -2.93 -14.49 7.27
C ASN A 16 -1.86 -13.40 7.45
N LYS A 17 -1.76 -12.43 6.52
CA LYS A 17 -0.73 -11.38 6.51
C LYS A 17 0.69 -11.93 6.61
N GLU A 18 0.92 -13.09 5.98
CA GLU A 18 2.22 -13.73 5.94
C GLU A 18 3.19 -12.90 5.09
N ALA A 19 4.47 -12.90 5.47
CA ALA A 19 5.50 -12.24 4.69
C ALA A 19 5.68 -12.95 3.34
N LEU A 20 5.94 -12.18 2.28
CA LEU A 20 6.32 -12.75 0.99
C LEU A 20 7.76 -13.27 1.08
N THR A 21 7.93 -14.58 0.89
CA THR A 21 9.24 -15.25 0.83
C THR A 21 9.64 -15.52 -0.61
N LEU A 22 10.92 -15.86 -0.86
CA LEU A 22 11.39 -16.27 -2.19
C LEU A 22 10.64 -17.50 -2.70
N ASP A 23 10.44 -18.50 -1.84
CA ASP A 23 9.70 -19.70 -2.21
C ASP A 23 8.27 -19.37 -2.57
N LYS A 24 7.60 -18.52 -1.77
CA LYS A 24 6.24 -18.08 -2.07
C LYS A 24 6.17 -17.25 -3.35
N LEU A 25 7.15 -16.37 -3.59
CA LEU A 25 7.26 -15.58 -4.82
C LEU A 25 7.33 -16.48 -6.07
N LYS A 26 8.13 -17.54 -6.00
CA LYS A 26 8.26 -18.54 -7.09
C LYS A 26 7.01 -19.40 -7.29
N THR A 27 6.01 -19.34 -6.40
CA THR A 27 4.71 -20.02 -6.63
C THR A 27 3.72 -19.21 -7.48
N PHE A 28 4.01 -17.93 -7.76
CA PHE A 28 3.11 -17.09 -8.55
C PHE A 28 3.29 -17.37 -10.04
N LYS A 29 2.16 -17.35 -10.76
CA LYS A 29 2.11 -17.60 -12.20
C LYS A 29 3.04 -16.65 -12.97
N GLY A 30 4.00 -17.21 -13.69
CA GLY A 30 4.99 -16.46 -14.48
C GLY A 30 6.31 -16.18 -13.77
N LEU A 31 6.45 -16.58 -12.50
CA LEU A 31 7.67 -16.40 -11.69
C LEU A 31 8.30 -17.74 -11.27
N GLU A 32 7.80 -18.87 -11.76
CA GLU A 32 8.21 -20.21 -11.32
C GLU A 32 9.66 -20.55 -11.65
N ASN A 33 10.20 -19.91 -12.70
CA ASN A 33 11.54 -20.18 -13.22
C ASN A 33 12.57 -19.11 -12.82
N LEU A 34 12.23 -18.20 -11.90
CA LEU A 34 13.21 -17.25 -11.39
C LEU A 34 14.33 -18.01 -10.69
N THR A 35 15.57 -17.64 -11.01
CA THR A 35 16.72 -18.00 -10.20
C THR A 35 16.61 -17.37 -8.81
N ASP A 36 17.37 -17.89 -7.84
CA ASP A 36 17.33 -17.34 -6.48
C ASP A 36 17.80 -15.88 -6.43
N GLU A 37 18.74 -15.50 -7.30
CA GLU A 37 19.22 -14.12 -7.43
C GLU A 37 18.11 -13.20 -7.98
N GLU A 38 17.47 -13.57 -9.09
CA GLU A 38 16.35 -12.79 -9.65
C GLU A 38 15.16 -12.71 -8.70
N ALA A 39 14.87 -13.80 -7.97
CA ALA A 39 13.81 -13.82 -6.96
C ALA A 39 14.14 -12.88 -5.79
N GLN A 40 15.41 -12.83 -5.36
CA GLN A 40 15.88 -11.94 -4.30
C GLN A 40 15.78 -10.47 -4.71
N GLU A 41 16.22 -10.14 -5.92
CA GLU A 41 16.10 -8.77 -6.46
C GLU A 41 14.64 -8.35 -6.63
N THR A 42 13.79 -9.26 -7.12
CA THR A 42 12.36 -9.03 -7.28
C THR A 42 11.70 -8.78 -5.93
N LEU A 43 11.98 -9.62 -4.93
CA LEU A 43 11.44 -9.46 -3.58
C LEU A 43 11.89 -8.13 -2.95
N PHE A 44 13.17 -7.77 -3.11
CA PHE A 44 13.71 -6.49 -2.65
C PHE A 44 12.98 -5.30 -3.30
N CYS A 45 12.74 -5.35 -4.61
CA CYS A 45 12.00 -4.32 -5.33
C CYS A 45 10.57 -4.18 -4.80
N ILE A 46 9.86 -5.30 -4.62
CA ILE A 46 8.48 -5.32 -4.10
C ILE A 46 8.43 -4.70 -2.70
N GLN A 47 9.34 -5.10 -1.81
CA GLN A 47 9.41 -4.58 -0.43
C GLN A 47 9.71 -3.08 -0.40
N THR A 48 10.67 -2.64 -1.22
CA THR A 48 11.04 -1.23 -1.32
C THR A 48 9.87 -0.39 -1.82
N PHE A 49 9.23 -0.80 -2.92
CA PHE A 49 8.09 -0.09 -3.49
C PHE A 49 6.90 -0.05 -2.52
N SER A 50 6.58 -1.17 -1.88
CA SER A 50 5.50 -1.24 -0.89
C SER A 50 5.75 -0.33 0.31
N SER A 51 7.01 -0.22 0.75
CA SER A 51 7.40 0.66 1.86
C SER A 51 7.24 2.14 1.48
N ILE A 52 7.68 2.52 0.27
CA ILE A 52 7.52 3.88 -0.25
C ILE A 52 6.03 4.23 -0.37
N LEU A 53 5.23 3.34 -0.95
CA LEU A 53 3.78 3.54 -1.07
C LEU A 53 3.11 3.71 0.29
N TYR A 54 3.45 2.84 1.25
CA TYR A 54 2.88 2.93 2.59
C TYR A 54 3.25 4.25 3.28
N ALA A 55 4.52 4.67 3.19
CA ALA A 55 4.97 5.94 3.74
C ALA A 55 4.22 7.12 3.12
N PHE A 56 4.10 7.14 1.79
CA PHE A 56 3.38 8.17 1.04
C PHE A 56 1.90 8.25 1.44
N ILE A 57 1.20 7.12 1.48
CA ILE A 57 -0.23 7.07 1.86
C ILE A 57 -0.41 7.54 3.30
N ASN A 58 0.47 7.13 4.22
CA ASN A 58 0.39 7.57 5.61
C ASN A 58 0.62 9.08 5.77
N GLU A 59 1.54 9.65 5.00
CA GLU A 59 1.79 11.09 4.99
C GLU A 59 0.57 11.86 4.47
N GLN A 60 0.02 11.45 3.33
CA GLN A 60 -1.21 12.04 2.78
C GLN A 60 -2.38 11.95 3.77
N THR A 61 -2.57 10.78 4.38
CA THR A 61 -3.64 10.57 5.37
C THR A 61 -3.48 11.49 6.60
N LYS A 62 -2.24 11.74 7.05
CA LYS A 62 -1.97 12.67 8.16
C LYS A 62 -2.32 14.11 7.77
N ILE A 63 -1.92 14.55 6.58
CA ILE A 63 -2.22 15.89 6.06
C ILE A 63 -3.73 16.10 5.95
N GLU A 64 -4.46 15.13 5.38
CA GLU A 64 -5.92 15.20 5.27
C GLU A 64 -6.62 15.31 6.64
N LYS A 65 -6.14 14.56 7.64
CA LYS A 65 -6.68 14.66 9.01
C LYS A 65 -6.45 16.03 9.63
N GLN A 66 -5.25 16.59 9.46
CA GLN A 66 -4.92 17.92 9.95
C GLN A 66 -5.77 19.00 9.27
N ASN A 67 -5.96 18.94 7.96
CA ASN A 67 -6.80 19.89 7.24
C ASN A 67 -8.25 19.86 7.70
N LYS A 68 -8.82 18.66 7.90
CA LYS A 68 -10.18 18.50 8.45
C LYS A 68 -10.33 19.10 9.84
N GLU A 69 -9.31 18.95 10.69
CA GLU A 69 -9.29 19.53 12.04
C GLU A 69 -9.24 21.07 11.99
N ILE A 70 -8.41 21.63 11.09
CA ILE A 70 -8.33 23.08 10.88
C ILE A 70 -9.69 23.64 10.42
N GLU A 71 -10.31 23.01 9.41
CA GLU A 71 -11.61 23.40 8.88
C GLU A 71 -12.69 23.38 9.97
N PHE A 72 -12.74 22.30 10.76
CA PHE A 72 -13.69 22.16 11.88
C PHE A 72 -13.52 23.29 12.91
N ASN A 73 -12.28 23.59 13.30
CA ASN A 73 -11.98 24.64 14.27
C ASN A 73 -12.32 26.05 13.76
N GLN A 74 -12.18 26.30 12.46
CA GLN A 74 -12.60 27.56 11.85
C GLN A 74 -14.13 27.73 11.86
N GLN A 75 -14.88 26.67 11.59
CA GLN A 75 -16.34 26.70 11.62
C GLN A 75 -16.88 27.03 13.02
N ILE A 76 -16.28 26.45 14.08
CA ILE A 76 -16.66 26.77 15.47
C ILE A 76 -16.46 28.26 15.76
N LYS A 77 -15.33 28.85 15.33
CA LYS A 77 -15.02 30.27 15.57
C LYS A 77 -15.96 31.23 14.86
N ILE A 78 -16.53 30.85 13.73
CA ILE A 78 -17.49 31.67 12.98
C ILE A 78 -18.89 31.59 13.60
N ALA A 79 -19.23 30.47 14.23
CA ALA A 79 -20.53 30.23 14.84
C ALA A 79 -20.67 30.73 16.29
N ALA A 80 -19.57 31.12 16.93
CA ALA A 80 -19.51 31.66 18.29
C ALA A 80 -19.38 33.19 18.29
#